data_AF-A0AAV9ZKL2-F1
#
_entry.id   AF-A0AAV9ZKL2-F1
#
_cell.length_a   1.000
_cell.length_b   1.000
_cell.length_c   1.000
_cell.angle_alpha   90.00
_cell.angle_beta   90.00
_cell.angle_gamma   90.00
#
_symmetry.space_group_name_H-M   'P 1'
#
loop_
_entity.id
_entity.type
_entity.pdbx_description
1 polymer ?
#
loop_
_entity_poly.entity_id
_entity_poly.type
_entity_poly.pdbx_seq_one_letter_code
_entity_poly.pdbx_strand_id
1 'polypeptide(L)'
;MPGIIRRWHKPPRSPNSRKGRPEAARSVMEHFALECSREIFERELEGLADIFESPFGNDISEAELTSLSFPQTVKLVKSKAPNLWELLFRLARTEGQQTRNPNKNPSNIVLIVLAMFSYTRLTIEGRLQKLFAVYFKFRGFSAKGFDTLHLIYERCDVGTVVAKIQKE
;
A
#
# COMPACT_ATOMS: atom_id res chain seq x y z
N MET A 1 -29.78 -7.52 6.33
CA MET A 1 -28.61 -8.39 6.06
C MET A 1 -27.39 -8.10 6.96
N PRO A 2 -26.89 -6.86 7.14
CA PRO A 2 -25.60 -6.63 7.84
C PRO A 2 -25.54 -7.15 9.28
N GLY A 3 -26.66 -7.11 10.00
CA GLY A 3 -26.74 -7.59 11.37
C GLY A 3 -26.58 -9.12 11.51
N ILE A 4 -26.96 -9.90 10.50
CA ILE A 4 -26.83 -11.37 10.52
C ILE A 4 -25.36 -11.75 10.33
N ILE A 5 -24.72 -11.19 9.29
CA ILE A 5 -23.30 -11.36 8.97
C ILE A 5 -22.41 -10.99 10.17
N ARG A 6 -22.69 -9.86 10.84
CA ARG A 6 -21.95 -9.46 12.05
C ARG A 6 -22.11 -10.45 13.20
N ARG A 7 -23.28 -11.05 13.37
CA ARG A 7 -23.52 -12.06 14.42
C ARG A 7 -22.87 -13.41 14.08
N TRP A 8 -22.79 -13.78 12.81
CA TRP A 8 -22.05 -14.98 12.38
C TRP A 8 -20.55 -14.84 12.60
N HIS A 9 -19.99 -13.67 12.27
CA HIS A 9 -18.59 -13.35 12.54
C HIS A 9 -18.30 -13.17 14.04
N LYS A 10 -19.20 -12.52 14.77
CA LYS A 10 -19.06 -12.25 16.22
C LYS A 10 -20.36 -12.57 16.96
N PRO A 11 -20.53 -13.82 17.41
CA PRO A 11 -21.75 -14.24 18.08
C PRO A 11 -22.08 -13.39 19.32
N PRO A 12 -23.36 -13.07 19.56
CA PRO A 12 -23.76 -12.38 20.78
C PRO A 12 -23.39 -13.24 22.00
N ARG A 13 -22.94 -12.60 23.07
CA ARG A 13 -22.62 -13.25 24.33
C ARG A 13 -23.65 -12.82 25.37
N SER A 14 -24.12 -13.75 26.20
CA SER A 14 -24.92 -13.37 27.35
C SER A 14 -24.06 -12.55 28.34
N PRO A 15 -24.59 -11.46 28.93
CA PRO A 15 -23.82 -10.57 29.80
C PRO A 15 -23.16 -11.30 30.98
N ASN A 16 -23.82 -12.33 31.51
CA ASN A 16 -23.38 -13.07 32.70
C ASN A 16 -22.54 -14.33 32.41
N SER A 17 -22.29 -14.69 31.14
CA SER A 17 -21.46 -15.86 30.84
C SER A 17 -19.98 -15.55 31.02
N ARG A 18 -19.25 -16.40 31.75
CA ARG A 18 -17.78 -16.36 31.83
C ARG A 18 -17.10 -17.23 30.77
N LYS A 19 -17.87 -17.99 29.98
CA LYS A 19 -17.32 -18.87 28.94
C LYS A 19 -16.72 -18.05 27.80
N GLY A 20 -15.70 -18.62 27.13
CA GLY A 20 -15.14 -18.09 25.90
C GLY A 20 -16.23 -17.92 24.84
N ARG A 21 -16.08 -16.88 24.00
CA ARG A 21 -17.02 -16.68 22.88
C ARG A 21 -16.86 -17.85 21.90
N PRO A 22 -17.97 -18.49 21.45
CA PRO A 22 -17.87 -19.55 20.46
C PRO A 22 -17.27 -19.00 19.17
N GLU A 23 -16.39 -19.79 18.55
CA GLU A 23 -15.75 -19.46 17.28
C GLU A 23 -16.76 -19.43 16.13
N ALA A 24 -17.77 -20.31 16.17
CA ALA A 24 -18.88 -20.37 15.21
C ALA A 24 -18.38 -20.30 13.76
N ALA A 25 -18.98 -19.46 12.91
CA ALA A 25 -18.58 -19.28 11.52
C ALA A 25 -17.43 -18.27 11.34
N ARG A 26 -16.77 -17.82 12.41
CA ARG A 26 -15.84 -16.69 12.34
C ARG A 26 -14.71 -16.89 11.32
N SER A 27 -14.04 -18.03 11.36
CA SER A 27 -12.93 -18.35 10.45
C SER A 27 -13.38 -18.38 8.98
N VAL A 28 -14.53 -19.01 8.71
CA VAL A 28 -15.16 -19.05 7.38
C VAL A 28 -15.54 -17.65 6.90
N MET A 29 -16.10 -16.82 7.78
CA MET A 29 -16.49 -15.45 7.46
C MET A 29 -15.27 -14.54 7.21
N GLU A 30 -14.20 -14.70 7.98
CA GLU A 30 -12.94 -13.97 7.79
C GLU A 30 -12.28 -14.38 6.45
N HIS A 31 -12.26 -15.68 6.13
CA HIS A 31 -11.76 -16.18 4.85
C HIS A 31 -12.58 -15.66 3.66
N PHE A 32 -13.90 -15.80 3.72
CA PHE A 32 -14.80 -15.29 2.68
C PHE A 32 -14.66 -13.78 2.48
N ALA A 33 -14.56 -13.01 3.57
CA ALA A 33 -14.33 -11.57 3.48
C ALA A 33 -12.99 -11.24 2.81
N LEU A 34 -11.94 -12.02 3.09
CA LEU A 34 -10.64 -11.88 2.44
C LEU A 34 -10.72 -12.17 0.94
N GLU A 35 -11.39 -13.25 0.53
CA GLU A 35 -11.59 -13.59 -0.88
C GLU A 35 -12.33 -12.48 -1.64
N CYS A 36 -13.48 -12.03 -1.12
CA CYS A 36 -14.23 -10.93 -1.73
C CYS A 36 -13.39 -9.64 -1.80
N SER A 37 -12.62 -9.34 -0.74
CA SER A 37 -11.78 -8.15 -0.71
C SER A 37 -10.65 -8.24 -1.74
N ARG A 38 -10.04 -9.43 -1.92
CA ARG A 38 -8.99 -9.66 -2.91
C ARG A 38 -9.50 -9.34 -4.32
N GLU A 39 -10.65 -9.87 -4.71
CA GLU A 39 -11.22 -9.62 -6.04
C GLU A 39 -11.50 -8.13 -6.29
N ILE A 40 -11.97 -7.41 -5.27
CA ILE A 40 -12.19 -5.96 -5.35
C ILE A 40 -10.85 -5.24 -5.54
N PHE A 41 -9.85 -5.57 -4.73
CA PHE A 41 -8.54 -4.90 -4.78
C PHE A 41 -7.76 -5.21 -6.05
N GLU A 42 -7.82 -6.43 -6.57
CA GLU A 42 -7.18 -6.81 -7.84
C GLU A 42 -7.75 -5.98 -9.00
N ARG A 43 -9.08 -5.87 -9.08
CA ARG A 43 -9.78 -5.06 -10.09
C ARG A 43 -9.49 -3.57 -9.97
N GLU A 44 -9.52 -3.05 -8.74
CA GLU A 44 -9.18 -1.66 -8.48
C GLU A 44 -7.73 -1.36 -8.88
N LEU A 45 -6.80 -2.26 -8.54
CA LEU A 45 -5.39 -2.11 -8.85
C LEU A 45 -5.09 -2.23 -10.36
N GLU A 46 -5.83 -3.07 -11.09
CA GLU A 46 -5.79 -3.10 -12.56
C GLU A 46 -6.27 -1.78 -13.17
N GLY A 47 -7.34 -1.20 -12.62
CA GLY A 47 -7.82 0.12 -13.05
C GLY A 47 -6.81 1.25 -12.82
N LEU A 48 -5.84 1.07 -11.91
CA LEU A 48 -4.77 2.04 -11.65
C LEU A 48 -3.63 1.98 -12.68
N ALA A 49 -3.56 0.95 -13.53
CA ALA A 49 -2.49 0.80 -14.53
C ALA A 49 -2.34 2.06 -15.39
N ASP A 50 -3.44 2.56 -15.98
CA ASP A 50 -3.42 3.77 -16.81
C ASP A 50 -2.88 5.04 -16.11
N ILE A 51 -2.91 5.07 -14.77
CA ILE A 51 -2.45 6.22 -13.99
C ILE A 51 -0.92 6.17 -13.80
N PHE A 52 -0.40 4.95 -13.61
CA PHE A 52 1.00 4.73 -13.24
C PHE A 52 1.86 4.24 -14.40
N GLU A 53 1.29 3.75 -15.49
CA GLU A 53 2.01 3.41 -16.71
C GLU A 53 2.55 4.66 -17.40
N SER A 54 3.81 4.59 -17.82
CA SER A 54 4.37 5.51 -18.80
C SER A 54 4.01 5.04 -20.21
N PRO A 55 3.78 5.95 -21.17
CA PRO A 55 3.64 5.55 -22.57
C PRO A 55 4.86 4.74 -23.00
N PHE A 56 4.61 3.54 -23.53
CA PHE A 56 5.63 2.55 -23.85
C PHE A 56 6.62 3.10 -24.89
N GLY A 57 7.92 2.98 -24.62
CA GLY A 57 8.98 3.27 -25.59
C GLY A 57 9.41 4.74 -25.74
N ASN A 58 8.82 5.68 -25.00
CA ASN A 58 9.31 7.06 -24.94
C ASN A 58 10.08 7.32 -23.64
N ASP A 59 11.25 7.94 -23.76
CA ASP A 59 11.91 8.59 -22.62
C ASP A 59 10.90 9.56 -22.00
N ILE A 60 10.73 9.51 -20.68
CA ILE A 60 9.79 10.44 -20.03
C ILE A 60 10.27 11.85 -20.31
N SER A 61 9.44 12.62 -21.02
CA SER A 61 9.74 14.01 -21.29
C SER A 61 9.74 14.82 -19.99
N GLU A 62 10.55 15.87 -19.90
CA GLU A 62 10.58 16.77 -18.75
C GLU A 62 9.18 17.32 -18.42
N ALA A 63 8.36 17.56 -19.46
CA ALA A 63 6.97 18.00 -19.36
C ALA A 63 6.05 16.94 -18.72
N GLU A 64 6.27 15.64 -18.98
CA GLU A 64 5.52 14.55 -18.36
C GLU A 64 5.92 14.32 -16.89
N LEU A 65 7.18 14.58 -16.53
CA LEU A 65 7.66 14.59 -15.15
C LEU A 65 7.06 15.76 -14.35
N THR A 66 7.10 16.96 -14.92
CA THR A 66 6.62 18.19 -14.25
C THR A 66 5.09 18.30 -14.23
N SER A 67 4.37 17.65 -15.15
CA SER A 67 2.90 17.62 -15.14
C SER A 67 2.29 16.69 -14.07
N LEU A 68 3.11 15.87 -13.40
CA LEU A 68 2.63 14.89 -12.41
C LEU A 68 2.29 15.57 -11.08
N SER A 69 1.04 16.03 -10.96
CA SER A 69 0.52 16.68 -9.76
C SER A 69 0.00 15.67 -8.74
N PHE A 70 0.74 15.47 -7.64
CA PHE A 70 0.35 14.57 -6.55
C PHE A 70 -1.10 14.75 -6.07
N PRO A 71 -1.61 15.98 -5.83
CA PRO A 71 -3.01 16.17 -5.46
C PRO A 71 -4.02 15.69 -6.50
N GLN A 72 -3.71 15.83 -7.79
CA GLN A 72 -4.58 15.37 -8.88
C GLN A 72 -4.51 13.85 -9.01
N THR A 73 -3.32 13.26 -8.93
CA THR A 73 -3.13 11.81 -8.92
C THR A 73 -3.88 11.17 -7.76
N VAL A 74 -3.82 11.75 -6.55
CA VAL A 74 -4.60 11.27 -5.40
C VAL A 74 -6.10 11.28 -5.67
N LYS A 75 -6.64 12.34 -6.30
CA LYS A 75 -8.07 12.39 -6.67
C LYS A 75 -8.43 11.28 -7.65
N LEU A 76 -7.60 11.05 -8.67
CA LEU A 76 -7.84 10.03 -9.69
C LEU A 76 -7.74 8.61 -9.12
N VAL A 77 -6.76 8.37 -8.26
CA VAL A 77 -6.60 7.09 -7.55
C VAL A 77 -7.79 6.84 -6.64
N LYS A 78 -8.26 7.84 -5.88
CA LYS A 78 -9.48 7.72 -5.06
C LYS A 78 -10.72 7.39 -5.88
N SER A 79 -10.83 7.91 -7.11
CA SER A 79 -11.98 7.59 -7.98
C SER A 79 -11.91 6.19 -8.57
N LYS A 80 -10.71 5.69 -8.89
CA LYS A 80 -10.53 4.37 -9.53
C LYS A 80 -10.38 3.22 -8.53
N ALA A 81 -9.81 3.47 -7.36
CA ALA A 81 -9.52 2.47 -6.33
C ALA A 81 -9.97 2.93 -4.92
N PRO A 82 -11.28 3.20 -4.72
CA PRO A 82 -11.77 3.75 -3.46
C PRO A 82 -11.62 2.80 -2.27
N ASN A 83 -11.83 1.49 -2.44
CA ASN A 83 -11.79 0.54 -1.32
C ASN A 83 -10.35 0.27 -0.88
N LEU A 84 -9.45 0.07 -1.84
CA LEU A 84 -8.03 -0.13 -1.60
C LEU A 84 -7.40 1.14 -1.00
N TRP A 85 -7.78 2.32 -1.51
CA TRP A 85 -7.37 3.59 -0.92
C TRP A 85 -7.79 3.69 0.55
N GLU A 86 -9.06 3.44 0.86
CA GLU A 86 -9.59 3.55 2.22
C GLU A 86 -8.91 2.56 3.17
N LEU A 87 -8.68 1.31 2.73
CA LEU A 87 -7.97 0.31 3.52
C LEU A 87 -6.55 0.79 3.86
N LEU A 88 -5.76 1.17 2.85
CA LEU A 88 -4.38 1.61 3.05
C LEU A 88 -4.31 2.90 3.87
N PHE A 89 -5.25 3.82 3.67
CA PHE A 89 -5.34 5.06 4.44
C PHE A 89 -5.61 4.79 5.94
N ARG A 90 -6.48 3.82 6.24
CA ARG A 90 -6.74 3.36 7.61
C ARG A 90 -5.54 2.62 8.21
N LEU A 91 -4.85 1.81 7.43
CA LEU A 91 -3.65 1.09 7.90
C LEU A 91 -2.46 2.04 8.15
N ALA A 92 -2.36 3.12 7.37
CA ALA A 92 -1.29 4.11 7.52
C ALA A 92 -1.40 4.95 8.81
N ARG A 93 -2.54 4.91 9.52
CA ARG A 93 -2.74 5.68 10.77
C ARG A 93 -3.52 4.88 11.79
N THR A 94 -2.96 4.75 12.99
CA THR A 94 -3.75 4.29 14.15
C THR A 94 -4.75 5.36 14.58
N GLU A 95 -5.89 4.97 15.13
CA GLU A 95 -6.92 5.90 15.65
C GLU A 95 -6.32 6.92 16.65
N GLY A 96 -5.39 6.49 17.52
CA GLY A 96 -4.69 7.40 18.45
C GLY A 96 -3.73 8.40 17.79
N GLN A 97 -3.27 8.14 16.56
CA GLN A 97 -2.45 9.09 15.79
C GLN A 97 -3.31 10.09 15.00
N GLN A 98 -4.57 9.76 14.72
CA GLN A 98 -5.52 10.69 14.12
C GLN A 98 -5.87 11.83 15.07
N THR A 99 -6.09 11.50 16.35
CA THR A 99 -6.42 12.50 17.38
C THR A 99 -5.23 13.37 17.76
N ARG A 100 -4.01 12.82 17.80
CA ARG A 100 -2.80 13.57 18.20
C ARG A 100 -2.22 14.47 17.11
N ASN A 101 -2.33 14.10 15.84
CA ASN A 101 -1.66 14.81 14.74
C ASN A 101 -2.60 15.00 13.52
N PRO A 102 -3.69 15.77 13.63
CA PRO A 102 -4.69 15.88 12.56
C PRO A 102 -4.09 16.37 11.23
N ASN A 103 -3.08 17.24 11.29
CA ASN A 103 -2.46 17.87 10.11
C ASN A 103 -1.59 16.92 9.26
N LYS A 104 -1.17 15.76 9.79
CA LYS A 104 -0.31 14.84 9.04
C LYS A 104 -1.14 13.97 8.10
N ASN A 105 -1.23 14.35 6.83
CA ASN A 105 -1.99 13.63 5.82
C ASN A 105 -1.16 12.44 5.25
N PRO A 106 -1.61 11.18 5.38
CA PRO A 106 -0.88 10.01 4.89
C PRO A 106 -1.07 9.78 3.39
N SER A 107 -1.81 10.65 2.68
CA SER A 107 -2.12 10.48 1.25
C SER A 107 -0.90 10.22 0.38
N ASN A 108 0.22 10.90 0.66
CA ASN A 108 1.46 10.69 -0.11
C ASN A 108 2.05 9.30 0.14
N ILE A 109 1.99 8.81 1.38
CA ILE A 109 2.48 7.47 1.75
C ILE A 109 1.62 6.41 1.05
N VAL A 110 0.29 6.55 1.12
CA VAL A 110 -0.65 5.64 0.47
C VAL A 110 -0.42 5.61 -1.05
N LEU A 111 -0.23 6.78 -1.67
CA LEU A 111 0.05 6.87 -3.09
C LEU A 111 1.35 6.15 -3.48
N ILE A 112 2.41 6.31 -2.68
CA ILE A 112 3.69 5.62 -2.91
C ILE A 112 3.52 4.11 -2.81
N VAL A 113 2.79 3.61 -1.80
CA VAL A 113 2.53 2.17 -1.64
C VAL A 113 1.74 1.62 -2.83
N LEU A 114 0.73 2.34 -3.31
CA LEU A 114 -0.03 1.95 -4.51
C LEU A 114 0.83 1.94 -5.78
N ALA A 115 1.75 2.89 -5.91
CA ALA A 115 2.70 2.92 -7.01
C ALA A 115 3.67 1.73 -6.97
N MET A 116 4.09 1.31 -5.76
CA MET A 116 4.90 0.10 -5.57
C MET A 116 4.14 -1.16 -5.98
N PHE A 117 2.88 -1.32 -5.57
CA PHE A 117 2.04 -2.46 -5.98
C PHE A 117 1.78 -2.49 -7.48
N SER A 118 1.60 -1.34 -8.10
CA SER A 118 1.40 -1.26 -9.55
C SER A 118 2.66 -1.71 -10.29
N TYR A 119 3.84 -1.35 -9.81
CA TYR A 119 5.12 -1.78 -10.41
C TYR A 119 5.43 -3.26 -10.24
N THR A 120 5.12 -3.86 -9.08
CA THR A 120 5.35 -5.30 -8.93
C THR A 120 4.44 -6.13 -9.84
N ARG A 121 3.28 -5.59 -10.22
CA ARG A 121 2.35 -6.25 -11.15
C ARG A 121 2.63 -5.93 -12.62
N LEU A 122 3.08 -4.72 -12.91
CA LEU A 122 3.31 -4.24 -14.27
C LEU A 122 4.80 -4.33 -14.58
N THR A 123 5.19 -5.26 -15.43
CA THR A 123 6.57 -5.45 -15.92
C THR A 123 7.10 -4.30 -16.78
N ILE A 124 6.37 -3.18 -16.84
CA ILE A 124 6.62 -2.02 -17.70
C ILE A 124 6.91 -0.81 -16.79
N GLU A 125 7.92 -0.05 -17.16
CA GLU A 125 8.53 1.00 -16.34
C GLU A 125 7.52 2.05 -15.84
N GLY A 126 7.09 1.94 -14.58
CA GLY A 126 6.09 2.83 -14.01
C GLY A 126 6.59 4.28 -13.88
N ARG A 127 5.71 5.21 -14.22
CA ARG A 127 5.94 6.66 -14.28
C ARG A 127 6.46 7.24 -12.96
N LEU A 128 5.95 6.73 -11.83
CA LEU A 128 6.42 7.15 -10.50
C LEU A 128 7.79 6.57 -10.14
N GLN A 129 8.15 5.35 -10.57
CA GLN A 129 9.52 4.86 -10.37
C GLN A 129 10.52 5.71 -11.13
N LYS A 130 10.23 6.07 -12.38
CA LYS A 130 11.10 6.93 -13.18
C LYS A 130 11.22 8.33 -12.55
N LEU A 131 10.13 8.92 -12.05
CA LEU A 131 10.18 10.16 -11.27
C LEU A 131 11.09 10.04 -10.03
N PHE A 132 10.96 8.95 -9.26
CA PHE A 132 11.83 8.71 -8.12
C PHE A 132 13.27 8.48 -8.53
N ALA A 133 13.54 7.72 -9.60
CA ALA A 133 14.88 7.48 -10.12
C ALA A 133 15.56 8.79 -10.54
N VAL A 134 14.83 9.67 -11.25
CA VAL A 134 15.28 11.02 -11.61
C VAL A 134 15.55 11.86 -10.35
N TYR A 135 14.59 11.90 -9.42
CA TYR A 135 14.74 12.64 -8.17
C TYR A 135 15.95 12.18 -7.35
N PHE A 136 16.16 10.88 -7.20
CA PHE A 136 17.29 10.32 -6.46
C PHE A 136 18.62 10.55 -7.17
N LYS A 137 18.65 10.45 -8.49
CA LYS A 137 19.82 10.81 -9.31
C LYS A 137 20.21 12.28 -9.10
N PHE A 138 19.23 13.19 -9.08
CA PHE A 138 19.48 14.61 -8.81
C PHE A 138 19.83 14.92 -7.34
N ARG A 139 19.30 14.14 -6.39
CA ARG A 139 19.63 14.26 -4.95
C ARG A 139 20.97 13.62 -4.57
N GLY A 140 21.70 13.05 -5.52
CA GLY A 140 23.00 12.41 -5.27
C GLY A 140 22.88 11.07 -4.53
N PHE A 141 21.69 10.47 -4.46
CA PHE A 141 21.56 9.09 -4.03
C PHE A 141 22.14 8.20 -5.14
N SER A 142 23.39 7.79 -4.96
CA SER A 142 24.06 6.91 -5.93
C SER A 142 23.28 5.60 -6.07
N ALA A 143 23.44 4.91 -7.21
CA ALA A 143 22.90 3.57 -7.44
C ALA A 143 23.17 2.60 -6.28
N LYS A 144 24.26 2.80 -5.51
CA LYS A 144 24.56 2.03 -4.28
C LYS A 144 23.50 2.17 -3.19
N GLY A 145 22.77 3.28 -3.11
CA GLY A 145 21.66 3.45 -2.17
C GLY A 145 20.46 2.58 -2.53
N PHE A 146 20.21 2.38 -3.83
CA PHE A 146 19.24 1.42 -4.33
C PHE A 146 19.72 -0.02 -4.14
N ASP A 147 20.99 -0.33 -4.41
CA ASP A 147 21.56 -1.65 -4.09
C ASP A 147 21.48 -1.94 -2.59
N THR A 148 21.68 -0.92 -1.74
CA THR A 148 21.58 -1.06 -0.28
C THR A 148 20.13 -1.28 0.16
N LEU A 149 19.17 -0.56 -0.43
CA LEU A 149 17.75 -0.76 -0.17
C LEU A 149 17.27 -2.13 -0.67
N HIS A 150 17.71 -2.57 -1.85
CA HIS A 150 17.45 -3.90 -2.39
C HIS A 150 18.07 -4.97 -1.48
N LEU A 151 19.33 -4.79 -1.07
CA LEU A 151 20.01 -5.67 -0.12
C LEU A 151 19.35 -5.70 1.25
N ILE A 152 18.76 -4.60 1.73
CA ILE A 152 18.01 -4.56 2.99
C ILE A 152 16.65 -5.26 2.84
N TYR A 153 15.98 -5.08 1.70
CA TYR A 153 14.70 -5.72 1.42
C TYR A 153 14.85 -7.24 1.19
N GLU A 154 15.93 -7.64 0.52
CA GLU A 154 16.29 -9.03 0.24
C GLU A 154 16.93 -9.73 1.45
N ARG A 155 17.59 -8.99 2.36
CA ARG A 155 18.13 -9.50 3.64
C ARG A 155 17.22 -9.26 4.85
N CYS A 156 15.91 -9.12 4.65
CA CYS A 156 14.93 -9.37 5.70
C CYS A 156 14.80 -10.88 6.05
N ASP A 157 15.82 -11.69 5.76
CA ASP A 157 16.13 -12.88 6.54
C ASP A 157 17.14 -12.49 7.65
N VAL A 158 16.65 -12.52 8.88
CA VAL A 158 17.21 -11.92 10.08
C VAL A 158 18.51 -12.63 10.47
N GLY A 159 19.67 -12.11 10.07
CA GLY A 159 20.93 -12.69 10.57
C GLY A 159 22.22 -11.95 10.25
N THR A 160 22.34 -11.29 9.11
CA THR A 160 23.69 -11.01 8.56
C THR A 160 24.15 -9.55 8.69
N VAL A 161 23.29 -8.61 9.06
CA VAL A 161 23.63 -7.17 9.04
C VAL A 161 24.52 -6.73 10.22
N VAL A 162 24.50 -7.43 11.35
CA VAL A 162 25.30 -7.06 12.53
C VAL A 162 26.80 -7.27 12.31
N ALA A 163 27.21 -8.17 11.41
CA ALA A 163 28.64 -8.51 11.23
C ALA A 163 29.44 -7.52 10.37
N LYS A 164 28.79 -6.64 9.59
CA LYS A 164 29.49 -5.74 8.66
C LYS A 164 29.70 -4.31 9.16
N ILE A 165 29.07 -3.89 10.26
CA ILE A 165 29.20 -2.52 10.80
C ILE A 165 30.35 -2.41 11.83
N GLN A 166 31.00 -3.53 12.20
CA GLN A 166 32.12 -3.53 13.16
C GLN A 166 33.52 -3.60 12.53
N LYS A 167 33.66 -3.38 11.22
CA LYS A 167 34.97 -3.54 10.56
C LYS A 167 35.36 -2.48 9.51
N GLU A 168 34.70 -1.33 9.54
CA GLU A 168 35.20 -0.09 8.92
C GLU A 168 35.25 1.01 9.97
#